data_AF-A0A6M0BPR5-F1
#
_entry.id   AF-A0A6M0BPR5-F1
#
_cell.length_a   1.000
_cell.length_b   1.000
_cell.length_c   1.000
_cell.angle_alpha   90.00
_cell.angle_beta   90.00
_cell.angle_gamma   90.00
#
_symmetry.space_group_name_H-M   'P 1'
#
loop_
_entity.id
_entity.type
_entity.pdbx_description
1 polymer ?
#
loop_
_entity_poly.entity_id
_entity_poly.type
_entity_poly.pdbx_seq_one_letter_code
_entity_poly.pdbx_strand_id
1 'polypeptide(L)'
;MDKLEVYRHHIQDLLKKRASIKSANPAIETQLIFDTERDHYQMVHTGWKNNTTRIYGCSVHVDIKDSKIWIQHDGSEIAIADQLVE
;
A
#
# COMPACT_ATOMS: atom_id res chain seq x y z
N MET A 1 -8.44 21.96 6.88
CA MET A 1 -8.26 20.50 7.00
C MET A 1 -6.90 20.28 7.62
N ASP A 2 -6.78 19.42 8.63
CA ASP A 2 -5.50 19.13 9.26
C ASP A 2 -4.57 18.45 8.23
N LYS A 3 -3.29 18.84 8.20
CA LYS A 3 -2.27 18.32 7.29
C LYS A 3 -2.16 16.79 7.40
N LEU A 4 -2.34 16.27 8.61
CA LEU A 4 -2.37 14.84 8.87
C LEU A 4 -3.51 14.14 8.14
N GLU A 5 -4.74 14.66 8.24
CA GLU A 5 -5.91 14.10 7.56
C GLU A 5 -5.77 14.12 6.03
N VAL A 6 -5.14 15.16 5.48
CA VAL A 6 -4.82 15.24 4.06
C VAL A 6 -3.87 14.10 3.65
N TYR A 7 -2.81 13.86 4.42
CA TYR A 7 -1.87 12.75 4.15
C TYR A 7 -2.53 11.38 4.28
N ARG A 8 -3.32 11.16 5.34
CA ARG A 8 -4.06 9.91 5.54
C ARG A 8 -4.97 9.62 4.35
N HIS A 9 -5.68 10.63 3.88
CA HIS A 9 -6.59 10.51 2.74
C HIS A 9 -5.83 10.18 1.45
N HIS A 10 -4.80 10.95 1.11
CA HIS A 10 -4.01 10.71 -0.12
C HIS A 10 -3.34 9.33 -0.14
N ILE A 11 -2.74 8.90 0.97
CA ILE A 11 -2.10 7.58 1.05
C ILE A 11 -3.14 6.48 0.86
N GLN A 12 -4.26 6.52 1.57
CA GLN A 12 -5.30 5.49 1.47
C GLN A 12 -5.90 5.42 0.07
N ASP A 13 -6.18 6.56 -0.56
CA ASP A 13 -6.78 6.60 -1.88
C ASP A 13 -5.82 6.11 -2.96
N LEU A 14 -4.54 6.47 -2.85
CA LEU A 14 -3.49 5.97 -3.73
C LEU A 14 -3.36 4.44 -3.61
N LEU A 15 -3.32 3.90 -2.40
CA LEU A 15 -3.25 2.45 -2.18
C LEU A 15 -4.52 1.73 -2.66
N LYS A 16 -5.71 2.29 -2.43
CA LYS A 16 -6.98 1.75 -2.97
C LYS A 16 -6.97 1.73 -4.50
N LYS A 17 -6.53 2.81 -5.14
CA LYS A 17 -6.42 2.91 -6.60
C LYS A 17 -5.49 1.84 -7.14
N ARG A 18 -4.31 1.66 -6.55
CA ARG A 18 -3.37 0.60 -6.94
C ARG A 18 -3.95 -0.80 -6.73
N ALA A 19 -4.58 -1.06 -5.58
CA ALA A 19 -5.17 -2.36 -5.27
C ALA A 19 -6.35 -2.74 -6.19
N SER A 20 -7.03 -1.75 -6.78
CA SER A 20 -8.09 -1.98 -7.77
C SER A 20 -7.58 -2.63 -9.07
N ILE A 21 -6.27 -2.51 -9.35
CA ILE A 21 -5.63 -3.18 -10.48
C ILE A 21 -5.49 -4.65 -10.12
N LYS A 22 -6.32 -5.49 -10.74
CA LYS A 22 -6.35 -6.92 -10.43
C LYS A 22 -5.04 -7.60 -10.83
N SER A 23 -4.54 -8.46 -9.94
CA SER A 23 -3.51 -9.43 -10.27
C SER A 23 -3.94 -10.28 -11.47
N ALA A 24 -3.01 -10.55 -12.38
CA ALA A 24 -3.23 -11.47 -13.49
C ALA A 24 -3.54 -12.91 -13.01
N ASN A 25 -3.11 -13.25 -11.80
CA ASN A 25 -3.42 -14.52 -11.16
C ASN A 25 -4.53 -14.34 -10.11
N PRO A 26 -5.73 -14.94 -10.31
CA PRO A 26 -6.85 -14.82 -9.38
C PRO A 26 -6.61 -15.53 -8.03
N ALA A 27 -5.60 -16.41 -7.94
CA ALA A 27 -5.21 -17.07 -6.70
C ALA A 27 -4.32 -16.17 -5.80
N ILE A 28 -3.99 -14.96 -6.25
CA ILE A 28 -3.27 -13.95 -5.48
C ILE A 28 -4.24 -12.79 -5.20
N GLU A 29 -4.49 -12.55 -3.92
CA GLU A 29 -5.27 -11.44 -3.40
C GLU A 29 -4.35 -10.25 -3.09
N THR A 30 -4.84 -9.04 -3.37
CA THR A 30 -4.25 -7.81 -2.85
C THR A 30 -5.05 -7.35 -1.63
N GLN A 31 -4.41 -7.30 -0.48
CA GLN A 31 -4.99 -6.84 0.77
C GLN A 31 -4.46 -5.46 1.14
N LEU A 32 -5.35 -4.60 1.63
CA LEU A 32 -5.03 -3.29 2.17
C LEU A 32 -5.11 -3.37 3.69
N ILE A 33 -4.04 -2.95 4.36
CA ILE A 33 -3.95 -2.95 5.82
C ILE A 33 -3.72 -1.51 6.25
N PHE A 34 -4.77 -0.88 6.80
CA PHE A 34 -4.72 0.49 7.27
C PHE A 34 -4.90 0.54 8.77
N ASP A 35 -3.92 1.10 9.43
CA ASP A 35 -3.89 1.36 10.86
C ASP A 35 -3.87 2.87 11.06
N THR A 36 -5.04 3.48 11.02
CA THR A 36 -5.19 4.94 11.10
C THR A 36 -4.92 5.50 12.49
N GLU A 37 -4.92 4.65 13.52
CA GLU A 37 -4.60 5.06 14.90
C GLU A 37 -3.10 5.24 15.09
N ARG A 38 -2.28 4.41 14.43
CA ARG A 38 -0.80 4.42 14.53
C ARG A 38 -0.11 4.91 13.25
N ASP A 39 -0.91 5.29 12.26
CA ASP A 39 -0.47 5.80 10.96
C ASP A 39 0.44 4.83 10.17
N HIS A 40 0.04 3.56 10.08
CA HIS A 40 0.69 2.54 9.25
C HIS A 40 -0.22 2.09 8.11
N TYR A 41 0.31 2.10 6.88
CA TYR A 41 -0.45 1.80 5.67
C TYR A 41 0.31 0.82 4.79
N GLN A 42 -0.29 -0.34 4.51
CA GLN A 42 0.33 -1.38 3.71
C GLN A 42 -0.58 -1.91 2.61
N MET A 43 0.05 -2.30 1.50
CA MET A 43 -0.54 -3.13 0.47
C MET A 43 0.24 -4.44 0.41
N VAL A 44 -0.46 -5.56 0.62
CA VAL A 44 0.14 -6.90 0.72
C VAL A 44 -0.46 -7.79 -0.34
N HIS A 45 0.38 -8.58 -1.01
CA HIS A 45 -0.07 -9.67 -1.87
C HIS A 45 -0.01 -10.98 -1.09
N THR A 46 -1.11 -11.73 -1.11
CA THR A 46 -1.25 -13.00 -0.39
C THR A 46 -1.99 -14.01 -1.24
N GLY A 47 -1.49 -15.23 -1.30
CA GLY A 47 -2.13 -16.28 -2.10
C GLY A 47 -1.28 -17.52 -2.22
N TRP A 48 -1.63 -18.35 -3.21
CA TRP A 48 -0.89 -19.55 -3.55
C TRP A 48 -0.70 -19.65 -5.06
N LYS A 49 0.50 -20.03 -5.48
CA LYS A 49 0.81 -20.38 -6.87
C LYS A 49 0.92 -21.90 -6.98
N ASN A 50 0.24 -22.48 -7.97
CA ASN A 50 0.24 -23.91 -8.27
C ASN A 50 -0.09 -24.81 -7.06
N ASN A 51 -0.88 -24.31 -6.10
CA ASN A 51 -1.25 -25.00 -4.84
C ASN A 51 -0.10 -25.41 -3.90
N THR A 52 1.16 -25.13 -4.24
CA THR A 52 2.33 -25.57 -3.48
C THR A 52 3.21 -24.41 -3.02
N THR A 53 3.17 -23.27 -3.71
CA THR A 53 4.05 -22.13 -3.42
C THR A 53 3.25 -21.00 -2.78
N ARG A 54 3.56 -20.70 -1.52
CA ARG A 54 2.97 -19.55 -0.83
C ARG A 54 3.46 -18.26 -1.46
N ILE A 55 2.53 -17.37 -1.79
CA ILE A 55 2.82 -15.99 -2.14
C ILE A 55 2.42 -15.14 -0.94
N TYR A 56 3.38 -14.43 -0.37
CA TYR A 56 3.14 -13.47 0.71
C TYR A 56 4.23 -12.40 0.68
N GLY A 57 3.84 -11.14 0.58
CA GLY A 57 4.79 -10.03 0.61
C GLY A 57 4.11 -8.66 0.62
N CYS A 58 4.70 -7.73 1.36
CA CYS A 58 4.30 -6.33 1.34
C CYS A 58 4.87 -5.68 0.07
N SER A 59 4.02 -5.15 -0.80
CA SER A 59 4.46 -4.46 -2.02
C SER A 59 4.60 -2.96 -1.82
N VAL A 60 3.85 -2.37 -0.89
CA VAL A 60 4.01 -0.98 -0.48
C VAL A 60 3.78 -0.85 1.02
N HIS A 61 4.66 -0.14 1.71
CA HIS A 61 4.54 0.19 3.13
C HIS A 61 4.90 1.66 3.34
N VAL A 62 3.94 2.41 3.87
CA VAL A 62 4.07 3.83 4.17
C VAL A 62 3.62 4.10 5.60
N ASP A 63 4.38 4.93 6.32
CA ASP A 63 3.99 5.48 7.62
C ASP A 63 3.77 7.00 7.52
N ILE A 64 3.01 7.56 8.46
CA ILE A 64 3.11 8.98 8.81
C ILE A 64 3.78 9.09 10.18
N LYS A 65 4.94 9.74 10.23
CA LYS A 65 5.71 9.98 11.48
C LYS A 65 6.13 11.44 11.53
N ASP A 66 5.91 12.10 12.65
CA ASP A 66 6.24 13.52 12.86
C ASP A 66 5.70 14.43 11.75
N SER A 67 4.44 14.19 11.34
CA SER A 67 3.78 14.91 10.23
C SER A 67 4.54 14.85 8.89
N LYS A 68 5.28 13.77 8.65
CA LYS A 68 5.94 13.45 7.38
C LYS A 68 5.57 12.05 6.92
N ILE A 69 5.56 11.86 5.61
CA ILE A 69 5.33 10.55 4.99
C ILE A 69 6.66 9.81 4.91
N TRP A 70 6.70 8.58 5.41
CA TRP A 70 7.86 7.69 5.38
C TRP A 70 7.56 6.49 4.51
N ILE A 71 8.30 6.32 3.42
CA ILE A 71 8.20 5.14 2.56
C ILE A 71 9.13 4.08 3.13
N GLN A 72 8.56 3.07 3.79
CA GLN A 72 9.32 1.97 4.38
C GLN A 72 9.69 0.92 3.32
N HIS A 73 8.78 0.68 2.38
CA HIS A 73 8.99 -0.21 1.25
C HIS A 73 8.15 0.23 0.06
N ASP A 74 8.74 0.17 -1.13
CA ASP A 74 8.04 0.35 -2.39
C ASP A 74 8.62 -0.61 -3.43
N GLY A 75 7.86 -1.65 -3.75
CA GLY A 75 8.19 -2.65 -4.77
C GLY A 75 7.54 -2.37 -6.11
N SER A 76 6.99 -1.17 -6.33
CA SER A 76 6.34 -0.80 -7.60
C SER A 76 7.30 -0.16 -8.60
N GLU A 77 6.99 -0.29 -9.90
CA GLU A 77 7.79 0.34 -10.97
C GLU A 77 7.65 1.87 -10.96
N ILE A 78 6.46 2.38 -10.65
CA ILE A 78 6.20 3.80 -10.50
C ILE A 78 6.26 4.13 -9.02
N ALA A 79 7.29 4.86 -8.60
CA ALA A 79 7.50 5.20 -7.21
C ALA A 79 6.26 5.88 -6.60
N ILE A 80 5.92 5.49 -5.38
CA ILE A 80 4.81 6.09 -4.63
C ILE A 80 5.13 7.53 -4.23
N ALA A 81 6.42 7.86 -4.09
CA ALA A 81 6.88 9.22 -3.82
C ALA A 81 6.39 10.21 -4.89
N ASP A 82 6.56 9.86 -6.16
CA ASP A 82 6.21 10.74 -7.28
C ASP A 82 4.70 11.01 -7.31
N GLN A 83 3.89 9.97 -7.06
CA GLN A 83 2.42 10.07 -7.04
C GLN A 83 1.86 10.81 -5.82
N LEU A 84 2.65 11.00 -4.76
CA LEU A 84 2.25 11.77 -3.58
C LEU A 84 2.57 13.27 -3.71
N VAL A 85 3.35 13.67 -4.72
CA VAL A 85 3.74 15.06 -4.99
C VAL A 85 2.89 15.69 -6.11
N GLU A 86 2.27 14.86 -6.96
CA GLU A 86 1.26 15.27 -7.96
C GLU A 86 -0.06 15.73 -7.32
#